data_AF-A0A557RKM7-F1
#
_entry.id   AF-A0A557RKM7-F1
#
_cell.length_a   1.000
_cell.length_b   1.000
_cell.length_c   1.000
_cell.angle_alpha   90.00
_cell.angle_beta   90.00
_cell.angle_gamma   90.00
#
_symmetry.space_group_name_H-M   'P 1'
#
loop_
_entity.id
_entity.type
_entity.pdbx_description
1 polymer ?
#
loop_
_entity_poly.entity_id
_entity_poly.type
_entity_poly.pdbx_seq_one_letter_code
_entity_poly.pdbx_strand_id
1 'polypeptide(L)' 'MALLVGISANLFAHGGGLDRHGCHNDGSTGEYHCHQGPLAGQSFPSEQAAVDQGLGAGS' A
#
# COMPACT_ATOMS: atom_id res chain seq x y z
N MET A 1 23.83 24.01 -32.05
CA MET A 1 23.73 23.76 -30.60
C MET A 1 22.26 23.83 -30.22
N ALA A 2 21.54 22.72 -30.29
CA ALA A 2 20.12 22.68 -29.89
C ALA A 2 20.03 21.91 -28.59
N LEU A 3 19.75 22.63 -27.50
CA LEU A 3 19.63 22.10 -26.15
C LEU A 3 18.29 21.35 -26.06
N LEU A 4 18.34 20.02 -25.89
CA LEU A 4 17.17 19.22 -25.54
C LEU A 4 16.96 19.30 -24.02
N VAL A 5 15.90 20.01 -23.59
CA VAL A 5 15.43 20.01 -22.21
C VAL A 5 14.71 18.70 -21.93
N GLY A 6 15.30 17.85 -21.09
CA GLY A 6 14.69 16.61 -20.62
C GLY A 6 13.63 16.89 -19.56
N ILE A 7 12.37 16.56 -19.85
CA ILE A 7 11.26 16.65 -18.91
C ILE A 7 11.19 15.33 -18.16
N SER A 8 11.67 15.30 -16.92
CA SER A 8 11.49 14.16 -16.02
C SER A 8 10.02 14.08 -15.60
N ALA A 9 9.24 13.23 -16.27
CA ALA A 9 7.89 12.92 -15.83
C ALA A 9 7.96 12.22 -14.48
N ASN A 10 7.40 12.86 -13.45
CA ASN A 10 7.19 12.24 -12.14
C ASN A 10 6.26 11.04 -12.34
N LEU A 11 6.85 9.85 -12.39
CA LEU A 11 6.12 8.59 -12.39
C LEU A 11 5.50 8.46 -10.99
N PHE A 12 4.26 8.93 -10.85
CA PHE A 12 3.43 8.57 -9.71
C PHE A 12 3.34 7.05 -9.67
N ALA A 13 4.03 6.45 -8.70
CA ALA A 13 3.86 5.05 -8.39
C ALA A 13 2.39 4.87 -8.00
N HIS A 14 1.58 4.40 -8.95
CA HIS A 14 0.22 4.00 -8.67
C HIS A 14 0.35 2.75 -7.81
N GLY A 15 0.16 2.90 -6.50
CA GLY A 15 0.14 1.76 -5.58
C GLY A 15 -0.89 0.76 -6.10
N GLY A 16 -0.47 -0.49 -6.34
CA GLY A 16 -1.38 -1.57 -6.69
C GLY A 16 -2.55 -1.54 -5.72
N GLY A 17 -3.77 -1.46 -6.26
CA GLY A 17 -4.96 -0.99 -5.55
C GLY A 17 -5.08 -1.56 -4.14
N LEU A 18 -5.27 -0.69 -3.17
CA LEU A 18 -5.56 -1.06 -1.79
C LEU A 18 -7.04 -1.43 -1.67
N ASP A 19 -7.35 -2.32 -0.72
CA ASP A 19 -8.71 -2.62 -0.32
C ASP A 19 -9.34 -1.48 0.50
N ARG A 20 -10.59 -1.69 0.93
CA ARG A 20 -11.36 -0.73 1.73
C ARG A 20 -10.72 -0.35 3.08
N HIS A 21 -9.81 -1.18 3.58
CA HIS A 21 -9.08 -0.96 4.83
C HIS A 21 -7.76 -0.22 4.60
N GLY A 22 -7.39 0.03 3.35
CA GLY A 22 -6.12 0.67 3.01
C GLY A 22 -4.95 -0.31 2.96
N CYS A 23 -5.21 -1.60 2.80
CA CYS A 23 -4.20 -2.66 2.77
C CYS A 23 -4.26 -3.45 1.46
N HIS A 24 -3.31 -4.34 1.21
CA HIS A 24 -3.31 -5.23 0.05
C HIS A 24 -2.75 -6.61 0.42
N ASN A 25 -3.20 -7.65 -0.29
CA ASN A 25 -2.63 -8.99 -0.18
C ASN A 25 -1.50 -9.17 -1.22
N ASP A 26 -0.29 -9.49 -0.75
CA ASP A 26 0.82 -9.83 -1.62
C ASP A 26 0.70 -11.31 -2.02
N GLY A 27 0.34 -11.57 -3.27
CA GLY A 27 0.19 -12.93 -3.78
C GLY A 27 1.50 -13.72 -3.88
N SER A 28 2.66 -13.07 -3.74
CA SER A 28 3.98 -13.70 -3.77
C SER A 28 4.35 -14.28 -2.40
N THR A 29 4.03 -13.56 -1.33
CA THR A 29 4.37 -13.95 0.05
C THR A 29 3.16 -14.48 0.84
N GLY A 30 1.94 -14.15 0.41
CA GLY A 30 0.70 -14.37 1.15
C GLY A 30 0.48 -13.36 2.28
N GLU A 31 1.36 -12.37 2.42
CA GLU A 31 1.25 -11.34 3.47
C GLU A 31 0.20 -10.28 3.12
N TYR A 32 -0.20 -9.54 4.14
CA TYR A 32 -1.20 -8.49 4.05
C TYR A 32 -0.60 -7.16 4.52
N HIS A 33 -0.32 -6.27 3.58
CA HIS A 33 0.40 -5.03 3.80
C HIS A 33 -0.54 -3.85 3.85
N CYS A 34 -0.52 -3.10 4.94
CA CYS A 34 -1.32 -1.90 5.11
C CYS A 34 -0.52 -0.66 4.72
N HIS A 35 -1.09 0.18 3.86
CA HIS A 35 -0.46 1.43 3.39
C HIS A 35 -1.19 2.67 3.90
N GLN A 36 -2.45 2.53 4.32
CA GLN A 36 -3.27 3.62 4.85
C GLN A 36 -3.95 3.21 6.17
N GLY A 37 -4.47 4.20 6.90
CA GLY A 37 -5.17 3.97 8.16
C GLY A 37 -4.23 3.69 9.34
N PRO A 38 -4.79 3.22 10.48
CA PRO A 38 -4.04 3.06 11.74
C PRO A 38 -2.93 2.02 11.65
N LEU A 39 -2.99 1.11 10.67
CA LEU A 39 -1.99 0.07 10.46
C LEU A 39 -1.03 0.38 9.29
N ALA A 40 -1.01 1.61 8.77
CA ALA A 40 -0.12 1.99 7.67
C ALA A 40 1.36 1.68 7.98
N GLY A 41 2.04 1.04 7.02
CA GLY A 41 3.42 0.56 7.13
C GLY A 41 3.58 -0.81 7.81
N GLN A 42 2.50 -1.42 8.28
CA GLN A 42 2.53 -2.74 8.91
C GLN A 42 2.22 -3.84 7.90
N SER A 43 2.76 -5.03 8.17
CA SER A 43 2.55 -6.24 7.38
C SER A 43 2.09 -7.35 8.31
N PHE A 44 1.10 -8.12 7.87
CA PHE A 44 0.48 -9.17 8.66
C PHE A 44 0.51 -10.49 7.89
N PRO A 45 0.54 -11.63 8.58
CA PRO A 45 0.48 -12.94 7.92
C PRO A 45 -0.89 -13.22 7.26
N SER A 46 -1.92 -12.44 7.58
CA SER A 46 -3.25 -12.50 6.96
C SER A 46 -4.06 -11.25 7.31
N GLU A 47 -5.13 -10.99 6.54
CA GLU A 47 -6.14 -9.97 6.89
C GLU A 47 -6.71 -10.20 8.30
N GLN A 48 -6.99 -11.45 8.66
CA GLN A 48 -7.54 -11.79 9.97
C GLN A 48 -6.59 -11.39 11.11
N ALA A 49 -5.28 -11.57 10.93
CA ALA A 49 -4.28 -11.13 11.89
C ALA A 49 -4.26 -9.60 12.02
N ALA A 50 -4.42 -8.88 10.92
CA ALA A 50 -4.55 -7.42 10.96
C ALA A 50 -5.83 -6.99 11.72
N VAL A 51 -6.96 -7.68 11.52
CA VAL A 51 -8.21 -7.43 12.25
C VAL A 51 -8.05 -7.66 13.75
N ASP A 52 -7.34 -8.71 14.16
CA ASP A 52 -7.03 -8.99 15.56
C ASP A 52 -6.16 -7.88 16.19
N GLN A 53 -5.31 -7.24 15.36
CA GLN A 53 -4.52 -6.06 15.73
C GLN A 53 -5.29 -4.74 15.66
N GLY A 54 -6.58 -4.77 15.34
CA GLY A 54 -7.46 -3.59 15.32
C GLY A 54 -7.75 -3.03 13.93
N LEU A 55 -7.48 -3.76 12.85
CA LEU A 55 -7.95 -3.37 11.51
C LEU A 55 -9.49 -3.36 11.51
N GLY A 56 -10.08 -2.17 11.36
CA GLY A 56 -11.53 -1.95 11.43
C GLY A 56 -12.03 -1.36 12.75
N ALA A 57 -11.17 -1.16 13.76
CA ALA A 57 -11.54 -0.60 15.07
C ALA A 57 -11.57 0.95 15.12
N GLY A 58 -11.36 1.66 14.01
CA GLY A 58 -11.52 3.10 13.91
C GLY A 58 -11.49 3.54 12.45
N SER A 59 -12.29 4.48 11.98
CA SER A 59 -13.16 5.48 12.62
C SER A 59 -14.21 5.94 11.61
#